data_AF-A0A026W0F1-F1
#
_entry.id   AF-A0A026W0F1-F1
#
_cell.length_a   1.000
_cell.length_b   1.000
_cell.length_c   1.000
_cell.angle_alpha   90.00
_cell.angle_beta   90.00
_cell.angle_gamma   90.00
#
_symmetry.space_group_name_H-M   'P 1'
#
loop_
_entity.id
_entity.type
_entity.pdbx_description
1 polymer ?
#
loop_
_entity_poly.entity_id
_entity_poly.type
_entity_poly.pdbx_seq_one_letter_code
_entity_poly.pdbx_strand_id
1 'polypeptide(L)'
;LKLPEASLPTFDGQYENWLSFKNAFRNMIDTQSDLTEVDKLHYLRSALVGEAANKIRLFAVDGINYHKAWEVLERSYEVKRILISRHLSAIMNLPVAEREDTVNLSKLADDAQQHTASLRALGVHISSEILVHIIESKAWSTMRSQNHS
;
A
#
# COMPACT_ATOMS: atom_id res chain seq x y z
N LEU A 1 41.97 -10.43 2.26
CA LEU A 1 40.98 -9.42 2.69
C LEU A 1 39.65 -10.14 2.91
N LYS A 2 39.18 -10.26 4.17
CA LYS A 2 37.82 -10.74 4.44
C LYS A 2 36.89 -9.54 4.32
N LEU A 3 35.84 -9.68 3.52
CA LEU A 3 34.78 -8.68 3.48
C LEU A 3 34.07 -8.65 4.85
N PRO A 4 33.66 -7.47 5.33
CA PRO A 4 32.85 -7.39 6.54
C PRO A 4 31.56 -8.20 6.34
N GLU A 5 31.20 -8.97 7.35
CA GLU A 5 29.99 -9.79 7.35
C GLU A 5 28.78 -8.85 7.35
N ALA A 6 27.86 -9.04 6.39
CA ALA A 6 26.68 -8.20 6.28
C ALA A 6 25.79 -8.43 7.50
N SER A 7 25.47 -7.36 8.24
CA SER A 7 24.53 -7.46 9.36
C SER A 7 23.13 -7.79 8.85
N LEU A 8 22.39 -8.59 9.63
CA LEU A 8 20.98 -8.87 9.35
C LEU A 8 20.20 -7.56 9.22
N PRO A 9 19.36 -7.38 8.18
CA PRO A 9 18.55 -6.17 8.04
C PRO A 9 17.54 -6.09 9.19
N THR A 10 17.24 -4.88 9.64
CA THR A 10 16.23 -4.64 10.68
C THR A 10 14.98 -3.98 10.11
N PHE A 11 13.83 -4.24 10.72
CA PHE A 11 12.55 -3.65 10.32
C PHE A 11 11.70 -3.28 11.52
N ASP A 12 11.32 -2.01 11.60
CA ASP A 12 10.61 -1.39 12.72
C ASP A 12 9.10 -1.25 12.49
N GLY A 13 8.63 -1.43 11.26
CA GLY A 13 7.23 -1.29 10.86
C GLY A 13 6.95 -0.07 9.96
N GLN A 14 7.94 0.74 9.60
CA GLN A 14 7.71 1.85 8.66
C GLN A 14 7.42 1.34 7.24
N TYR A 15 6.28 1.73 6.67
CA TYR A 15 5.80 1.21 5.39
C TYR A 15 6.76 1.48 4.23
N GLU A 16 7.42 2.63 4.21
CA GLU A 16 8.44 3.01 3.24
C GLU A 16 9.65 2.07 3.23
N ASN A 17 9.96 1.43 4.36
CA ASN A 17 11.12 0.55 4.51
C ASN A 17 10.80 -0.92 4.20
N TRP A 18 9.52 -1.28 4.07
CA TRP A 18 9.08 -2.68 3.90
C TRP A 18 9.72 -3.35 2.69
N LEU A 19 9.68 -2.71 1.52
CA LEU A 19 10.18 -3.33 0.29
C LEU A 19 11.70 -3.60 0.36
N SER A 20 12.45 -2.66 0.94
CA SER A 20 13.89 -2.79 1.13
C SER A 20 14.22 -3.95 2.07
N PHE A 21 13.55 -3.98 3.24
CA PHE A 21 13.70 -5.07 4.21
C PHE A 21 13.33 -6.42 3.59
N LYS A 22 12.16 -6.51 2.94
CA LYS A 22 11.65 -7.73 2.31
C LYS A 22 12.66 -8.33 1.35
N ASN A 23 13.22 -7.52 0.45
CA ASN A 23 14.21 -7.98 -0.53
C ASN A 23 15.52 -8.43 0.14
N ALA A 24 16.04 -7.64 1.09
CA ALA A 24 17.28 -7.95 1.78
C ALA A 24 17.16 -9.23 2.62
N PHE A 25 16.10 -9.35 3.41
CA PHE A 25 15.87 -10.51 4.27
C PHE A 25 15.65 -11.77 3.44
N ARG A 26 14.93 -11.69 2.32
CA ARG A 26 14.71 -12.87 1.45
C ARG A 26 16.01 -13.41 0.88
N ASN A 27 16.85 -12.53 0.34
CA ASN A 27 18.13 -12.92 -0.25
C ASN A 27 19.10 -13.52 0.80
N MET A 28 19.05 -13.01 2.04
CA MET A 28 19.94 -13.48 3.10
C MET A 28 19.45 -14.76 3.79
N ILE A 29 18.13 -14.92 3.97
CA ILE A 29 17.56 -15.96 4.84
C ILE A 29 16.50 -16.82 4.13
N ASP A 30 15.50 -16.22 3.47
CA ASP A 30 14.38 -16.97 2.88
C ASP A 30 14.84 -17.94 1.78
N THR A 31 15.80 -17.52 0.95
CA THR A 31 16.35 -18.32 -0.16
C THR A 31 17.37 -19.36 0.28
N GLN A 32 17.80 -19.37 1.54
CA GLN A 32 18.77 -20.34 2.05
C GLN A 32 18.07 -21.68 2.31
N SER A 33 18.46 -22.71 1.56
CA SER A 33 17.84 -24.05 1.61
C SER A 33 18.35 -24.92 2.75
N ASP A 34 19.46 -24.54 3.36
CA ASP A 34 20.10 -25.19 4.51
C ASP A 34 19.49 -24.76 5.85
N LEU A 35 18.71 -23.68 5.88
CA LEU A 35 17.99 -23.21 7.07
C LEU A 35 16.62 -23.88 7.21
N THR A 36 16.30 -24.36 8.42
CA THR A 36 14.96 -24.87 8.71
C THR A 36 13.96 -23.73 8.91
N GLU A 37 12.67 -24.03 8.86
CA GLU A 37 11.61 -23.06 9.18
C GLU A 37 11.77 -22.47 10.59
N VAL A 38 12.30 -23.24 11.55
CA VAL A 38 12.55 -22.77 12.91
C VAL A 38 13.70 -21.75 12.92
N ASP A 39 14.77 -22.01 12.19
CA ASP A 39 15.92 -21.10 12.07
C ASP A 39 15.49 -19.80 11.38
N LYS A 40 14.75 -19.90 10.26
CA LYS A 40 14.21 -18.74 9.54
C LYS A 40 13.29 -17.90 10.44
N LEU A 41 12.44 -18.53 11.24
CA LEU A 41 11.59 -17.82 12.21
C LEU A 41 12.42 -17.13 13.30
N HIS A 42 13.50 -17.77 13.77
CA HIS A 42 14.40 -17.17 14.75
C HIS A 42 15.07 -15.90 14.19
N TYR A 43 15.65 -15.99 12.98
CA TYR A 43 16.23 -14.83 12.30
C TYR A 43 15.20 -13.73 12.01
N LEU A 44 13.99 -14.11 11.60
CA LEU A 44 12.91 -13.16 11.38
C LEU A 44 12.60 -12.40 12.67
N ARG A 45 12.45 -13.09 13.80
CA ARG A 45 12.20 -12.44 15.10
C ARG A 45 13.33 -11.52 15.53
N SER A 46 14.58 -11.87 15.27
CA SER A 46 15.73 -11.00 15.61
C SER A 46 15.85 -9.77 14.70
N ALA A 47 15.34 -9.86 13.47
CA ALA A 47 15.33 -8.76 12.51
C ALA A 47 14.21 -7.74 12.76
N LEU A 48 13.13 -8.15 13.43
CA LEU A 48 12.01 -7.27 13.70
C LEU A 48 12.21 -6.50 15.00
N VAL A 49 11.92 -5.20 14.95
CA VAL A 49 11.93 -4.31 16.12
C VAL A 49 10.63 -3.50 16.16
N GLY A 50 10.41 -2.74 17.23
CA GLY A 50 9.29 -1.78 17.30
C GLY A 50 7.92 -2.39 17.03
N GLU A 51 7.16 -1.75 16.14
CA GLU A 51 5.78 -2.15 15.80
C GLU A 51 5.76 -3.51 15.08
N ALA A 52 6.71 -3.76 14.17
CA ALA A 52 6.77 -5.00 13.41
C ALA A 52 7.00 -6.22 14.32
N ALA A 53 7.87 -6.09 15.34
CA ALA A 53 8.07 -7.13 16.34
C ALA A 53 6.82 -7.39 17.19
N ASN A 54 6.16 -6.32 17.65
CA ASN A 54 4.92 -6.42 18.42
C ASN A 54 3.83 -7.15 17.64
N LYS A 55 3.76 -6.91 16.32
CA LYS A 55 2.80 -7.57 15.44
C LYS A 55 2.95 -9.08 15.48
N ILE A 56 4.15 -9.60 15.24
CA ILE A 56 4.41 -11.05 15.28
C ILE A 56 4.17 -11.64 16.68
N ARG A 57 4.52 -10.91 17.75
CA ARG A 57 4.31 -11.37 19.13
C ARG A 57 2.84 -11.63 19.44
N LEU A 58 1.92 -10.78 18.95
CA LEU A 58 0.48 -10.95 19.18
C LEU A 58 -0.07 -12.23 18.53
N PHE A 59 0.46 -12.63 17.36
CA PHE A 59 0.04 -13.86 16.68
C PHE A 59 0.78 -15.12 17.18
N ALA A 60 1.86 -14.97 17.96
CA ALA A 60 2.65 -16.10 18.46
C ALA A 60 1.95 -16.92 19.56
N VAL A 61 0.87 -16.40 20.15
CA VAL A 61 0.03 -17.10 21.13
C VAL A 61 -0.54 -18.41 20.55
N ASP A 62 -0.60 -18.54 19.22
CA ASP A 62 -1.27 -19.64 18.51
C ASP A 62 -0.30 -20.68 17.91
N GLY A 63 1.00 -20.66 18.25
CA GLY A 63 1.98 -21.61 17.69
C GLY A 63 2.37 -21.30 16.24
N ILE A 64 2.79 -20.06 15.98
CA ILE A 64 3.15 -19.56 14.64
C ILE A 64 4.45 -20.19 14.08
N ASN A 65 4.47 -20.50 12.78
CA ASN A 65 5.68 -20.91 12.03
C ASN A 65 6.20 -19.75 11.15
N TYR A 66 7.36 -19.94 10.49
CA TYR A 66 7.97 -18.90 9.64
C TYR A 66 7.02 -18.40 8.56
N HIS A 67 6.42 -19.28 7.76
CA HIS A 67 5.49 -18.89 6.69
C HIS A 67 4.34 -18.01 7.20
N LYS A 68 3.67 -18.40 8.30
CA LYS A 68 2.58 -17.60 8.88
C LYS A 68 3.07 -16.24 9.39
N ALA A 69 4.24 -16.19 10.03
CA ALA A 69 4.81 -14.92 10.47
C ALA A 69 5.15 -14.00 9.29
N TRP A 70 5.73 -14.55 8.22
CA TRP A 70 6.04 -13.81 7.01
C TRP A 70 4.78 -13.27 6.32
N GLU A 71 3.74 -14.10 6.20
CA GLU A 71 2.45 -13.71 5.64
C GLU A 71 1.79 -12.58 6.44
N VAL A 72 1.89 -12.60 7.77
CA VAL A 72 1.39 -11.50 8.62
C VAL A 72 2.10 -10.20 8.29
N LEU A 73 3.41 -10.21 8.07
CA LEU A 73 4.17 -9.01 7.69
C LEU A 73 3.79 -8.53 6.30
N GLU A 74 3.70 -9.43 5.31
CA GLU A 74 3.22 -9.08 3.96
C GLU A 74 1.82 -8.47 4.04
N ARG A 75 0.84 -9.12 4.65
CA ARG A 75 -0.50 -8.54 4.80
C ARG A 75 -0.52 -7.20 5.53
N SER A 76 0.43 -6.99 6.44
CA SER A 76 0.53 -5.79 7.26
C SER A 76 1.20 -4.62 6.57
N TYR A 77 2.20 -4.89 5.74
CA TYR A 77 3.14 -3.89 5.23
C TYR A 77 3.30 -3.92 3.72
N GLU A 78 2.79 -4.92 3.00
CA GLU A 78 2.63 -4.88 1.55
C GLU A 78 1.60 -3.77 1.26
N VAL A 79 2.11 -2.61 0.84
CA VAL A 79 1.42 -1.31 0.89
C VAL A 79 0.31 -1.16 -0.17
N LYS A 80 -0.47 -2.21 -0.45
CA LYS A 80 -1.71 -2.06 -1.22
C LYS A 80 -2.65 -1.08 -0.52
N ARG A 81 -2.82 -1.20 0.80
CA ARG A 81 -3.82 -0.41 1.53
C ARG A 81 -3.54 1.11 1.52
N ILE A 82 -2.30 1.56 1.73
CA ILE A 82 -2.00 3.01 1.72
C ILE A 82 -2.05 3.55 0.29
N LEU A 83 -1.56 2.79 -0.71
CA LEU A 83 -1.65 3.19 -2.11
C LEU A 83 -3.12 3.27 -2.56
N ILE A 84 -3.94 2.28 -2.18
CA ILE A 84 -5.39 2.28 -2.38
C ILE A 84 -6.01 3.51 -1.73
N SER A 85 -5.71 3.78 -0.45
CA SER A 85 -6.24 4.94 0.28
C SER A 85 -5.86 6.27 -0.38
N ARG A 86 -4.62 6.41 -0.87
CA ARG A 86 -4.16 7.60 -1.59
C ARG A 86 -4.92 7.80 -2.90
N HIS A 87 -5.07 6.74 -3.70
CA HIS A 87 -5.80 6.83 -4.97
C HIS A 87 -7.30 7.08 -4.76
N LEU A 88 -7.93 6.42 -3.77
CA LEU A 88 -9.32 6.70 -3.40
C LEU A 88 -9.49 8.14 -2.94
N SER A 89 -8.58 8.65 -2.10
CA SER A 89 -8.61 10.04 -1.64
C SER A 89 -8.46 11.02 -2.80
N ALA A 90 -7.61 10.72 -3.78
CA ALA A 90 -7.44 11.57 -4.96
C ALA A 90 -8.71 11.61 -5.83
N ILE A 91 -9.38 10.48 -6.04
CA ILE A 91 -10.66 10.40 -6.76
C ILE A 91 -11.75 11.19 -6.02
N MET A 92 -11.88 11.03 -4.71
CA MET A 92 -12.88 11.74 -3.90
C MET A 92 -12.64 13.26 -3.85
N ASN A 93 -11.37 13.67 -3.95
CA ASN A 93 -10.93 15.06 -3.89
C ASN A 93 -10.58 15.63 -5.27
N LEU A 94 -11.09 15.05 -6.36
CA LEU A 94 -10.98 15.66 -7.68
C LEU A 94 -11.45 17.13 -7.63
N PRO A 95 -10.76 18.04 -8.33
CA PRO A 95 -11.04 19.47 -8.26
C PRO A 95 -12.45 19.80 -8.78
N VAL A 96 -13.07 20.84 -8.23
CA VAL A 96 -14.36 21.34 -8.74
C VAL A 96 -14.11 22.13 -10.02
N ALA A 97 -14.86 21.86 -11.08
CA ALA A 97 -14.75 22.63 -12.31
C ALA A 97 -15.49 23.96 -12.14
N GLU A 98 -14.77 25.08 -12.03
CA GLU A 98 -15.34 26.41 -11.77
C GLU A 98 -16.03 27.04 -12.99
N ARG A 99 -15.80 26.51 -14.20
CA ARG A 99 -16.41 26.96 -15.46
C ARG A 99 -16.67 25.78 -16.38
N GLU A 100 -17.70 25.94 -17.23
CA GLU A 100 -18.12 24.99 -18.28
C GLU A 100 -17.12 24.96 -19.45
N ASP A 101 -15.83 24.93 -19.15
CA ASP A 101 -14.77 24.80 -20.14
C ASP A 101 -14.54 23.31 -20.38
N THR A 102 -14.85 22.84 -21.59
CA THR A 102 -14.70 21.43 -22.01
C THR A 102 -13.30 20.86 -21.78
N VAL A 103 -12.29 21.73 -21.75
CA VAL A 103 -10.89 21.42 -21.42
C VAL A 103 -10.74 20.97 -19.96
N ASN A 104 -11.47 21.58 -19.01
CA ASN A 104 -11.40 21.24 -17.59
C ASN A 104 -12.11 19.91 -17.28
N LEU A 105 -13.20 19.61 -17.99
CA LEU A 105 -13.92 18.34 -17.86
C LEU A 105 -13.10 17.15 -18.39
N SER A 106 -12.42 17.33 -19.51
CA SER A 106 -11.56 16.30 -20.10
C SER A 106 -10.40 15.96 -19.16
N LYS A 107 -9.76 16.98 -18.58
CA LYS A 107 -8.69 16.81 -17.59
C LYS A 107 -9.16 16.07 -16.34
N LEU A 108 -10.35 16.38 -15.85
CA LEU A 108 -10.92 15.69 -14.69
C LEU A 108 -11.16 14.20 -14.95
N ALA A 109 -11.64 13.87 -16.15
CA ALA A 109 -11.84 12.48 -16.58
C ALA A 109 -10.50 11.73 -16.71
N ASP A 110 -9.48 12.37 -17.29
CA ASP A 110 -8.14 11.80 -17.41
C ASP A 110 -7.51 11.50 -16.03
N ASP A 111 -7.60 12.46 -15.09
CA ASP A 111 -7.09 12.30 -13.72
C ASP A 111 -7.81 11.16 -12.98
N ALA A 112 -9.14 11.07 -13.12
CA ALA A 112 -9.94 9.98 -12.55
C ALA A 112 -9.57 8.61 -13.14
N GLN A 113 -9.35 8.55 -14.46
CA GLN A 113 -8.97 7.34 -15.18
C GLN A 113 -7.58 6.86 -14.74
N GLN A 114 -6.62 7.76 -14.57
CA GLN A 114 -5.28 7.44 -14.10
C GLN A 114 -5.31 6.80 -12.70
N HIS A 115 -6.04 7.38 -11.75
CA HIS A 115 -6.16 6.82 -10.40
C HIS A 115 -6.90 5.48 -10.38
N THR A 116 -7.93 5.32 -11.22
CA THR A 116 -8.67 4.05 -11.36
C THR A 116 -7.79 2.94 -11.94
N ALA A 117 -6.92 3.25 -12.90
CA ALA A 117 -5.96 2.30 -13.45
C ALA A 117 -4.95 1.81 -12.39
N SER A 118 -4.43 2.73 -11.56
CA SER A 118 -3.54 2.37 -10.45
C SER A 118 -4.24 1.51 -9.40
N LEU A 119 -5.50 1.79 -9.08
CA LEU A 119 -6.31 0.95 -8.19
C LEU A 119 -6.53 -0.45 -8.75
N ARG A 120 -6.79 -0.57 -10.06
CA ARG A 120 -6.93 -1.88 -10.73
C ARG A 120 -5.66 -2.71 -10.64
N ALA A 121 -4.49 -2.09 -10.83
CA ALA A 121 -3.20 -2.75 -10.65
C ALA A 121 -2.96 -3.22 -9.19
N LEU A 122 -3.60 -2.56 -8.22
CA LEU A 122 -3.59 -2.93 -6.81
C LEU A 122 -4.68 -3.95 -6.43
N GLY A 123 -5.51 -4.38 -7.39
CA GLY A 123 -6.60 -5.35 -7.20
C GLY A 123 -7.92 -4.73 -6.73
N VAL A 124 -8.08 -3.41 -6.83
CA VAL A 124 -9.31 -2.70 -6.47
C VAL A 124 -10.06 -2.27 -7.73
N HIS A 125 -11.33 -2.65 -7.79
CA HIS A 125 -12.23 -2.27 -8.87
C HIS A 125 -13.23 -1.23 -8.36
N ILE A 126 -13.29 -0.07 -9.01
CA ILE A 126 -14.36 0.92 -8.84
C ILE A 126 -15.32 0.76 -10.01
N SER A 127 -16.62 0.74 -9.74
CA SER A 127 -17.63 0.68 -10.78
C SER A 127 -17.71 2.00 -11.56
N SER A 128 -17.99 1.91 -12.86
CA SER A 128 -18.14 3.08 -13.73
C SER A 128 -19.21 4.06 -13.22
N GLU A 129 -20.29 3.53 -12.65
CA GLU A 129 -21.43 4.28 -12.11
C GLU A 129 -21.01 5.16 -10.94
N ILE A 130 -20.13 4.67 -10.07
CA ILE A 130 -19.57 5.45 -8.94
C ILE A 130 -18.66 6.56 -9.48
N LEU A 131 -17.81 6.26 -10.47
CA LEU A 131 -16.92 7.25 -11.06
C LEU A 131 -17.69 8.37 -11.75
N VAL A 132 -18.70 8.02 -12.55
CA VAL A 132 -19.59 8.99 -13.20
C VAL A 132 -20.28 9.85 -12.15
N HIS A 133 -20.84 9.25 -11.10
CA HIS A 133 -21.49 9.98 -10.02
C HIS A 133 -20.54 10.98 -9.31
N ILE A 134 -19.28 10.57 -9.05
CA ILE A 134 -18.27 11.46 -8.45
C ILE A 134 -17.95 12.61 -9.39
N ILE A 135 -17.69 12.34 -10.67
CA ILE A 135 -17.38 13.36 -11.68
C ILE A 135 -18.54 14.35 -11.82
N GLU A 136 -19.78 13.85 -11.92
CA GLU A 136 -21.00 14.66 -11.94
C GLU A 136 -21.08 15.54 -10.67
N SER A 137 -20.89 14.98 -9.48
CA SER A 137 -20.95 15.75 -8.23
C SER A 137 -19.97 16.93 -8.17
N LYS A 138 -18.82 16.81 -8.86
CA LYS A 138 -17.79 17.86 -8.96
C LYS A 138 -18.08 18.87 -10.07
N ALA A 139 -18.82 18.48 -11.11
CA ALA A 139 -19.23 19.36 -12.20
C ALA A 139 -20.48 20.20 -11.84
N TRP A 140 -21.47 19.60 -11.16
CA TRP A 140 -22.77 20.23 -10.89
C TRP A 140 -22.81 21.09 -9.61
N SER A 141 -21.79 21.08 -8.75
CA SER A 141 -21.70 21.97 -7.59
C SER A 141 -21.59 23.45 -8.00
N THR A 142 -21.01 23.71 -9.17
CA THR A 142 -20.80 25.06 -9.73
C THR A 142 -22.08 25.66 -10.33
N MET A 143 -23.01 24.84 -10.83
CA MET A 143 -24.25 25.34 -11.45
C MET A 143 -25.30 25.83 -10.44
N ARG A 144 -25.26 25.34 -9.18
CA ARG A 144 -26.17 25.84 -8.13
C ARG A 144 -25.73 27.16 -7.50
N SER A 145 -24.46 27.54 -7.58
CA SER A 145 -23.99 28.84 -7.06
C SER A 145 -24.25 30.00 -8.03
N GLN A 146 -24.34 29.74 -9.34
CA GLN A 146 -24.59 30.76 -10.36
C GLN A 146 -26.09 31.07 -10.61
N ASN A 147 -27.00 30.15 -10.27
CA ASN A 147 -28.46 30.37 -10.43
C ASN A 147 -29.12 31.12 -9.24
N HIS A 148 -28.34 31.55 -8.25
CA HIS A 148 -28.81 32.32 -7.09
C HIS A 148 -28.12 33.69 -6.94
N SER A 149 -27.53 34.23 -8.01
CA SER A 149 -26.98 35.60 -8.05
C SER A 149 -27.72 36.47 -9.06
#